data_AF-A0A528MET8-F1
#
_entry.id   AF-A0A528MET8-F1
#
_cell.length_a   1.000
_cell.length_b   1.000
_cell.length_c   1.000
_cell.angle_alpha   90.00
_cell.angle_beta   90.00
_cell.angle_gamma   90.00
#
_symmetry.space_group_name_H-M   'P 1'
#
loop_
_entity.id
_entity.type
_entity.pdbx_description
1 polymer ?
#
loop_
_entity_poly.entity_id
_entity_poly.type
_entity_poly.pdbx_seq_one_letter_code
_entity_poly.pdbx_strand_id
1 'polypeptide(L)'
;MKKLILVILGLTLATAIFAAEAATMVPPGNSHAEQPNIPGASNRRTQATNTTFQAKYSKIYALLQHDAGLRGKISQAAAAY
;
A
#
# COMPACT_ATOMS: atom_id res chain seq x y z
N MET A 1 30.03 -31.93 15.01
CA MET A 1 29.97 -30.54 14.50
C MET A 1 29.20 -30.41 13.19
N LYS A 2 29.54 -31.14 12.11
CA LYS A 2 28.79 -31.09 10.82
C LYS A 2 27.29 -31.35 10.96
N LYS A 3 26.88 -32.36 11.75
CA LYS A 3 25.46 -32.66 12.00
C LYS A 3 24.73 -31.51 12.72
N LEU A 4 25.42 -30.82 13.62
CA LEU A 4 24.85 -29.69 14.37
C LEU A 4 24.65 -28.47 13.46
N ILE A 5 25.61 -28.21 12.56
CA ILE A 5 25.53 -27.15 11.54
C ILE A 5 24.37 -27.41 10.58
N LEU A 6 24.16 -28.66 10.15
CA LEU A 6 23.05 -29.03 9.27
C LEU A 6 21.69 -28.86 9.95
N VAL A 7 21.59 -29.16 11.26
CA VAL A 7 20.37 -28.94 12.04
C VAL A 7 20.06 -27.45 12.19
N ILE A 8 21.07 -26.63 12.53
CA ILE A 8 20.90 -25.18 12.65
C ILE A 8 20.50 -24.57 11.30
N LEU A 9 21.15 -24.98 10.20
CA LEU A 9 20.82 -24.52 8.87
C LEU A 9 19.38 -24.91 8.48
N GLY A 10 18.96 -26.15 8.76
CA GLY A 10 17.59 -26.60 8.55
C GLY A 10 16.55 -25.80 9.36
N LEU A 11 16.85 -25.48 10.62
CA LEU A 11 15.98 -24.63 11.45
C LEU A 11 15.87 -23.21 10.88
N THR A 12 16.98 -22.59 10.47
CA THR A 12 16.96 -21.24 9.90
C THR A 12 16.16 -21.17 8.58
N LEU A 13 16.30 -22.17 7.71
CA LEU A 13 15.50 -22.26 6.48
C LEU A 13 14.01 -22.45 6.78
N ALA A 14 13.67 -23.29 7.77
CA ALA A 14 12.28 -23.47 8.18
C ALA A 14 11.67 -22.16 8.68
N THR A 15 12.38 -21.37 9.49
CA THR A 15 11.88 -20.07 9.95
C THR A 15 11.67 -19.04 8.84
N ALA A 16 12.44 -19.11 7.75
CA ALA A 16 12.27 -18.21 6.61
C ALA A 16 11.00 -18.51 5.80
N ILE A 17 10.55 -19.77 5.76
CA ILE A 17 9.35 -20.19 5.02
C ILE A 17 8.07 -19.69 5.71
N PHE A 18 8.01 -19.72 7.06
CA PHE A 18 6.85 -19.24 7.82
C PHE A 18 6.65 -17.72 7.79
N ALA A 19 7.69 -16.94 7.47
CA ALA A 19 7.56 -15.48 7.37
C ALA A 19 6.76 -15.03 6.14
N ALA A 20 6.61 -15.87 5.11
CA ALA A 20 5.97 -15.52 3.85
C ALA A 20 4.43 -15.62 3.88
N GLU A 21 3.84 -16.43 4.77
CA GLU A 21 2.38 -16.66 4.81
C GLU A 21 1.60 -15.61 5.62
N ALA A 22 2.29 -14.74 6.38
CA ALA A 22 1.65 -13.71 7.19
C ALA A 22 1.42 -12.38 6.45
N ALA A 23 1.94 -12.22 5.22
CA ALA A 23 1.75 -11.03 4.42
C ALA A 23 0.42 -11.12 3.65
N THR A 24 -0.69 -10.75 4.30
CA THR A 24 -1.94 -10.47 3.58
C THR A 24 -1.76 -9.17 2.79
N MET A 25 -1.35 -9.31 1.52
CA MET A 25 -1.04 -8.19 0.61
C MET A 25 -2.16 -7.12 0.58
N VAL A 26 -3.42 -7.54 0.69
CA VAL A 26 -4.55 -6.63 0.95
C VAL A 26 -5.56 -7.33 1.87
N PRO A 27 -5.97 -6.71 2.99
CA PRO A 27 -7.05 -7.25 3.83
C PRO A 27 -8.35 -7.46 3.05
N PRO A 28 -9.16 -8.49 3.40
CA PRO A 28 -10.49 -8.66 2.82
C PRO A 28 -11.31 -7.37 2.92
N GLY A 29 -11.89 -6.93 1.80
CA GLY A 29 -12.68 -5.70 1.71
C GLY A 29 -11.95 -4.45 1.22
N ASN A 30 -10.60 -4.44 1.19
CA ASN A 30 -9.83 -3.33 0.59
C ASN A 30 -9.57 -3.51 -0.92
N SER A 31 -10.02 -4.62 -1.49
CA SER A 31 -10.00 -4.88 -2.94
C SER A 31 -11.43 -5.11 -3.41
N HIS A 32 -11.89 -4.28 -4.35
CA HIS A 32 -13.14 -4.52 -5.08
C HIS A 32 -12.83 -4.58 -6.57
N ALA A 33 -13.43 -5.55 -7.26
CA ALA A 33 -13.23 -5.73 -8.70
C ALA A 33 -13.76 -4.52 -9.50
N GLU A 34 -14.78 -3.86 -8.97
CA GLU A 34 -15.38 -2.66 -9.52
C GLU A 34 -15.30 -1.52 -8.52
N GLN A 35 -15.09 -0.31 -9.02
CA GLN A 35 -15.06 0.89 -8.20
C GLN A 35 -16.46 1.16 -7.62
N PRO A 36 -16.64 1.20 -6.28
CA PRO A 36 -17.93 1.54 -5.71
C PRO A 36 -18.29 3.00 -6.00
N ASN A 37 -19.59 3.27 -5.96
CA ASN A 37 -20.13 4.62 -6.11
C ASN A 37 -19.52 5.59 -5.09
N ILE A 38 -19.31 6.83 -5.52
CA ILE A 38 -18.79 7.89 -4.66
C ILE A 38 -19.81 8.19 -3.54
N PRO A 39 -19.41 8.14 -2.26
CA PRO A 39 -20.32 8.45 -1.16
C PRO A 39 -20.89 9.86 -1.25
N GLY A 40 -22.17 10.04 -0.91
CA GLY A 40 -22.84 11.35 -0.95
C GLY A 40 -22.18 12.43 -0.08
N ALA A 41 -21.53 12.05 1.02
CA ALA A 41 -20.73 12.98 1.84
C ALA A 41 -19.51 13.53 1.08
N SER A 42 -18.87 12.73 0.24
CA SER A 42 -17.76 13.16 -0.61
C SER A 42 -18.25 14.12 -1.70
N ASN A 43 -19.40 13.86 -2.31
CA ASN A 43 -20.03 14.77 -3.27
C ASN A 43 -20.33 16.13 -2.63
N ARG A 44 -21.00 16.15 -1.47
CA ARG A 44 -21.33 17.38 -0.74
C ARG A 44 -20.08 18.20 -0.38
N ARG A 45 -19.02 17.56 0.11
CA ARG A 45 -17.76 18.27 0.44
C ARG A 45 -17.07 18.84 -0.80
N THR A 46 -17.06 18.10 -1.90
CA THR A 46 -16.50 18.58 -3.18
C THR A 46 -17.26 19.81 -3.67
N GLN A 47 -18.59 19.79 -3.63
CA GLN A 47 -19.44 20.94 -3.96
C GLN A 47 -19.25 22.12 -3.02
N ALA A 48 -19.20 21.90 -1.70
CA ALA A 48 -19.02 22.94 -0.69
C ALA A 48 -17.70 23.72 -0.86
N THR A 49 -16.69 23.08 -1.45
CA THR A 49 -15.40 23.71 -1.79
C THR A 49 -15.34 24.26 -3.22
N ASN A 50 -16.47 24.37 -3.93
CA ASN A 50 -16.58 24.83 -5.32
C ASN A 50 -15.55 24.18 -6.25
N THR A 51 -15.40 22.85 -6.16
CA THR A 51 -14.42 22.10 -6.96
C THR A 51 -15.02 20.81 -7.50
N THR A 52 -14.25 20.08 -8.30
CA THR A 52 -14.64 18.79 -8.88
C THR A 52 -13.66 17.69 -8.47
N PHE A 53 -14.05 16.43 -8.56
CA PHE A 53 -13.12 15.31 -8.35
C PHE A 53 -11.97 15.36 -9.35
N GLN A 54 -12.23 15.74 -10.60
CA GLN A 54 -11.20 15.91 -11.63
C GLN A 54 -10.20 17.01 -11.23
N ALA A 55 -10.67 18.16 -10.76
CA ALA A 55 -9.79 19.24 -10.32
C ALA A 55 -8.93 18.83 -9.12
N LYS A 56 -9.52 18.10 -8.17
CA LYS A 56 -8.78 17.51 -7.04
C LYS A 56 -7.71 16.52 -7.54
N TYR A 57 -8.07 15.64 -8.48
CA TYR A 57 -7.13 14.69 -9.08
C TYR A 57 -5.96 15.41 -9.75
N SER A 58 -6.23 16.34 -10.66
CA SER A 58 -5.19 17.07 -11.39
C SER A 58 -4.24 17.81 -10.43
N LYS A 59 -4.77 18.38 -9.34
CA LYS A 59 -3.96 19.05 -8.31
C LYS A 59 -2.99 18.07 -7.62
N ILE A 60 -3.47 16.91 -7.20
CA ILE A 60 -2.63 15.90 -6.54
C ILE A 60 -1.63 15.31 -7.53
N TYR A 61 -2.04 15.04 -8.77
CA TYR A 61 -1.16 14.55 -9.82
C TYR A 61 0.00 15.53 -10.06
N ALA A 62 -0.29 16.82 -10.23
CA ALA A 62 0.73 17.84 -10.42
C ALA A 62 1.70 17.91 -9.22
N LEU A 63 1.18 17.86 -7.99
CA LEU A 63 2.02 17.80 -6.78
C LEU A 63 3.01 16.61 -6.84
N LEU A 64 2.50 15.42 -7.12
CA LEU A 64 3.33 14.20 -7.18
C LEU A 64 4.31 14.23 -8.35
N GLN A 65 3.92 14.82 -9.49
CA GLN A 65 4.79 14.95 -10.66
C GLN A 65 6.02 15.81 -10.35
N HIS A 66 5.85 16.89 -9.58
CA HIS A 66 6.91 17.86 -9.30
C HIS A 66 7.69 17.59 -8.01
N ASP A 67 7.15 16.78 -7.08
CA ASP A 67 7.81 16.48 -5.81
C ASP A 67 8.37 15.06 -5.77
N ALA A 68 9.62 14.92 -6.23
CA ALA A 68 10.35 13.65 -6.17
C ALA A 68 10.64 13.19 -4.72
N GLY A 69 10.80 14.12 -3.78
CA GLY A 69 11.06 13.80 -2.38
C GLY A 69 9.84 13.19 -1.70
N LEU A 70 8.65 13.76 -1.96
CA LEU A 70 7.38 13.20 -1.52
C LEU A 70 7.15 11.80 -2.10
N ARG A 71 7.38 11.62 -3.41
CA ARG A 71 7.30 10.29 -4.04
C ARG A 71 8.25 9.30 -3.39
N GLY A 72 9.49 9.70 -3.09
CA GLY A 72 10.45 8.86 -2.37
C GLY A 72 9.94 8.43 -0.99
N LYS A 73 9.36 9.35 -0.21
CA LYS A 73 8.76 9.04 1.10
C LYS A 73 7.57 8.08 0.98
N ILE A 74 6.71 8.27 -0.03
CA ILE A 74 5.58 7.37 -0.30
C ILE A 74 6.09 5.97 -0.61
N SER A 75 7.07 5.83 -1.52
CA SER A 75 7.66 4.52 -1.86
C SER A 75 8.33 3.86 -0.65
N GLN A 76 9.04 4.63 0.18
CA GLN A 76 9.66 4.11 1.40
C GLN A 76 8.62 3.57 2.38
N ALA A 77 7.52 4.29 2.61
CA ALA A 77 6.44 3.84 3.48
C ALA A 77 5.71 2.61 2.90
N ALA A 78 5.51 2.58 1.59
CA ALA A 78 4.86 1.47 0.90
C ALA A 78 5.69 0.18 0.96
N ALA A 79 7.02 0.25 1.00
CA ALA A 79 7.89 -0.92 1.09
C ALA A 79 7.73 -1.75 2.38
N ALA A 80 7.00 -1.24 3.38
CA ALA A 80 6.69 -1.95 4.61
C ALA A 80 5.51 -2.93 4.49
N TYR A 81 4.79 -2.94 3.36
CA TYR A 81 3.60 -3.73 3.09
C TYR A 81 3.70 -4.41 1.71
#